data_AF-A0A7C4Q5J7-F1
#
_entry.id   AF-A0A7C4Q5J7-F1
#
_cell.length_a   1.000
_cell.length_b   1.000
_cell.length_c   1.000
_cell.angle_alpha   90.00
_cell.angle_beta   90.00
_cell.angle_gamma   90.00
#
_symmetry.space_group_name_H-M   'P 1'
#
loop_
_entity.id
_entity.type
_entity.pdbx_description
1 polymer ?
#
loop_
_entity_poly.entity_id
_entity_poly.type
_entity_poly.pdbx_seq_one_letter_code
_entity_poly.pdbx_strand_id
1 'polypeptide(L)'
;MAKKRFKIPRFPKIILPIFLAVLLIFAALYYHRKTTEKINSLYSIKTKTEKTLALMSSELKELKSRDEYKINKDLQANLLAIEKTYDSAVKTYEKLLDLKTKTKNTSKQDALFAEVLTLLSRRNYASAESELKNLNKLIDEEKQKIIAAFQIPPNVKESNTPPGSGYSLQIVKTQIGDFLVHLVAADLNSTRVIVDTASDEDCKNDCPVLSLADYVSRNGAFAGINGSYFCPADYPSCADKKSSFDTLVMNKNKKYINSDDNVYSTVPAVIFSGNSARFVRQTLEWGRDTSVDAVLAMQPLLVLDGNIVFT
;
A
#
# COMPACT_ATOMS: atom_id res chain seq x y z
N MET A 1 75.48 66.17 -9.92
CA MET A 1 75.45 66.76 -8.55
C MET A 1 74.49 67.94 -8.60
N ALA A 2 73.53 68.17 -7.70
CA ALA A 2 73.55 67.93 -6.26
C ALA A 2 72.20 67.38 -5.74
N LYS A 3 72.29 66.33 -4.91
CA LYS A 3 71.21 65.76 -4.09
C LYS A 3 70.66 66.86 -3.16
N LYS A 4 69.49 67.43 -3.48
CA LYS A 4 68.69 68.16 -2.49
C LYS A 4 68.10 67.13 -1.53
N ARG A 5 68.80 66.91 -0.41
CA ARG A 5 68.27 66.21 0.77
C ARG A 5 66.96 66.90 1.16
N PHE A 6 65.84 66.21 0.99
CA PHE A 6 64.54 66.66 1.48
C PHE A 6 64.63 66.67 3.01
N LYS A 7 64.89 67.85 3.58
CA LYS A 7 64.92 68.04 5.03
C LYS A 7 63.50 67.87 5.53
N ILE A 8 63.24 66.77 6.23
CA ILE A 8 61.98 66.56 6.95
C ILE A 8 61.88 67.69 7.99
N PRO A 9 60.86 68.56 7.95
CA PRO A 9 60.68 69.60 8.94
C PRO A 9 60.48 68.94 10.31
N ARG A 10 61.26 69.36 11.30
CA ARG A 10 61.08 68.95 12.71
C ARG A 10 59.76 69.55 13.20
N PHE A 11 58.66 68.83 12.99
CA PHE A 11 57.42 69.14 13.66
C PHE A 11 57.63 68.99 15.18
N PRO A 12 57.18 69.95 16.00
CA PRO A 12 57.30 69.84 17.45
C PRO A 12 56.60 68.56 17.93
N LYS A 13 57.25 67.81 18.82
CA LYS A 13 56.85 66.47 19.30
C LYS A 13 55.43 66.39 19.88
N ILE A 14 54.76 67.52 20.05
CA ILE A 14 53.43 67.69 20.63
C ILE A 14 52.33 67.76 19.54
N ILE A 15 52.64 68.09 18.27
CA ILE A 15 51.60 68.22 17.22
C ILE A 15 51.11 66.87 16.67
N LEU A 16 52.02 65.90 16.51
CA LEU A 16 51.66 64.56 16.03
C LEU A 16 50.68 63.81 16.96
N PRO A 17 50.85 63.78 18.31
CA PRO A 17 49.89 63.13 19.19
C PRO A 17 48.54 63.87 19.25
N ILE A 18 48.52 65.20 19.10
CA ILE A 18 47.26 65.97 19.03
C ILE A 18 46.50 65.64 17.74
N PHE A 19 47.18 65.58 16.60
CA PHE A 19 46.54 65.23 15.33
C PHE A 19 45.99 63.79 15.35
N LEU A 20 46.74 62.83 15.92
CA LEU A 20 46.28 61.46 16.15
C LEU A 20 45.08 61.40 17.12
N ALA A 21 45.08 62.19 18.20
CA ALA A 21 43.96 62.27 19.12
C ALA A 21 42.70 62.83 18.45
N VAL A 22 42.82 63.88 17.61
CA VAL A 22 41.71 64.43 16.84
C VAL A 22 41.18 63.41 15.81
N LEU A 23 42.06 62.69 15.13
CA LEU A 23 41.68 61.62 14.19
C LEU A 23 40.96 60.47 14.89
N LEU A 24 41.40 60.08 16.08
CA LEU A 24 40.75 59.07 16.91
C LEU A 24 39.39 59.54 17.41
N ILE A 25 39.25 60.80 17.80
CA ILE A 25 37.95 61.39 18.18
C ILE A 25 37.01 61.43 16.97
N PHE A 26 37.47 61.84 15.80
CA PHE A 26 36.67 61.83 14.57
C PHE A 26 36.26 60.41 14.16
N ALA A 27 37.19 59.44 14.23
CA ALA A 27 36.89 58.04 13.98
C ALA A 27 35.88 57.50 14.99
N ALA A 28 36.03 57.79 16.28
CA ALA A 28 35.10 57.38 17.33
C ALA A 28 33.71 58.00 17.12
N LEU A 29 33.61 59.29 16.77
CA LEU A 29 32.35 59.95 16.45
C LEU A 29 31.71 59.39 15.17
N TYR A 30 32.50 59.08 14.14
CA TYR A 30 32.02 58.46 12.91
C TYR A 30 31.48 57.04 13.17
N TYR A 31 32.23 56.21 13.90
CA TYR A 31 31.79 54.87 14.31
C TYR A 31 30.57 54.94 15.23
N HIS A 32 30.52 55.89 16.15
CA HIS A 32 29.36 56.09 17.02
C HIS A 32 28.12 56.47 16.20
N ARG A 33 28.25 57.44 15.28
CA ARG A 33 27.14 57.83 14.39
C ARG A 33 26.66 56.68 13.51
N LYS A 34 27.57 55.95 12.87
CA LYS A 34 27.24 54.79 12.02
C LYS A 34 26.59 53.65 12.82
N THR A 35 27.05 53.44 14.05
CA THR A 35 26.49 52.44 14.96
C THR A 35 25.09 52.85 15.43
N THR A 36 24.89 54.12 15.79
CA THR A 36 23.58 54.67 16.19
C THR A 36 22.58 54.64 15.02
N GLU A 37 23.00 54.95 13.80
CA GLU A 37 22.16 54.82 12.60
C GLU A 37 21.74 53.37 12.35
N LYS A 38 22.66 52.40 12.54
CA LYS A 38 22.36 50.97 12.42
C LYS A 38 21.47 50.44 13.55
N ILE A 39 21.65 50.95 14.77
CA ILE A 39 20.79 50.63 15.90
C ILE A 39 19.38 51.16 15.64
N ASN A 40 19.24 52.41 15.21
CA ASN A 40 17.94 53.01 14.90
C ASN A 40 17.23 52.30 13.73
N SER A 41 17.98 51.87 12.71
CA SER A 41 17.41 51.08 11.61
C SER A 41 16.99 49.68 12.06
N LEU A 42 17.76 49.01 12.91
CA LEU A 42 17.39 47.72 13.51
C LEU A 42 16.17 47.85 14.42
N TYR A 43 16.08 48.91 15.22
CA TYR A 43 14.89 49.20 16.03
C TYR A 43 13.65 49.45 15.16
N SER A 44 13.79 50.22 14.08
CA SER A 44 12.71 50.46 13.11
C SER A 44 12.24 49.15 12.45
N ILE A 45 13.18 48.30 12.01
CA ILE A 45 12.88 46.98 11.44
C ILE A 45 12.20 46.09 12.48
N LYS A 46 12.75 45.99 13.70
CA LYS A 46 12.15 45.22 14.79
C LYS A 46 10.71 45.65 15.05
N THR A 47 10.48 46.95 15.15
CA THR A 47 9.15 47.51 15.40
C THR A 47 8.20 47.22 14.23
N LYS A 48 8.68 47.31 12.98
CA LYS A 48 7.88 46.98 11.79
C LYS A 48 7.53 45.50 11.76
N THR A 49 8.48 44.62 12.03
CA THR A 49 8.27 43.17 12.09
C THR A 49 7.31 42.79 13.21
N GLU A 50 7.43 43.37 14.40
CA GLU A 50 6.50 43.13 15.51
C GLU A 50 5.08 43.58 15.16
N LYS A 51 4.92 44.73 14.50
CA LYS A 51 3.62 45.20 14.00
C LYS A 51 3.04 44.26 12.93
N THR A 52 3.85 43.84 11.96
CA THR A 52 3.41 42.89 10.92
C THR A 52 3.02 41.55 11.53
N LEU A 53 3.79 41.04 12.48
CA LEU A 53 3.50 39.79 13.17
C LEU A 53 2.19 39.87 13.98
N ALA A 54 1.98 41.00 14.68
CA ALA A 54 0.73 41.24 15.41
C ALA A 54 -0.47 41.32 14.46
N LEU A 55 -0.34 42.01 13.33
CA LEU A 55 -1.37 42.08 12.28
C LEU A 55 -1.67 40.71 11.69
N MET A 56 -0.66 39.96 11.24
CA MET A 56 -0.83 38.61 10.69
C MET A 56 -1.42 37.63 11.71
N SER A 57 -1.01 37.73 12.98
CA SER A 57 -1.59 36.92 14.06
C SER A 57 -3.06 37.25 14.29
N SER A 58 -3.42 38.54 14.23
CA SER A 58 -4.80 39.00 14.32
C SER A 58 -5.64 38.54 13.13
N GLU A 59 -5.14 38.72 11.90
CA GLU A 59 -5.80 38.25 10.67
C GLU A 59 -5.97 36.73 10.66
N LEU A 60 -4.98 35.97 11.12
CA LEU A 60 -5.08 34.51 11.26
C LEU A 60 -6.14 34.11 12.29
N LYS A 61 -6.21 34.82 13.42
CA LYS A 61 -7.22 34.57 14.46
C LYS A 61 -8.61 34.92 13.95
N GLU A 62 -8.75 36.02 13.21
CA GLU A 62 -9.99 36.42 12.56
C GLU A 62 -10.42 35.36 11.53
N LEU A 63 -9.53 34.98 10.60
CA LEU A 63 -9.78 33.97 9.57
C LEU A 63 -10.20 32.62 10.17
N LYS A 64 -9.55 32.17 11.25
CA LYS A 64 -9.94 30.95 11.97
C LYS A 64 -11.26 31.06 12.73
N SER A 65 -11.67 32.29 13.06
CA SER A 65 -12.92 32.57 13.75
C SER A 65 -14.10 32.76 12.79
N ARG A 66 -13.83 33.08 11.52
CA ARG A 66 -14.84 33.19 10.47
C ARG A 66 -15.56 31.86 10.33
N ASP A 67 -16.88 31.96 10.19
CA ASP A 67 -17.79 30.82 10.07
C ASP A 67 -17.39 29.93 8.89
N GLU A 68 -16.98 30.55 7.77
CA GLU A 68 -16.52 29.87 6.56
C GLU A 68 -15.35 28.90 6.78
N TYR A 69 -14.36 29.24 7.62
CA TYR A 69 -13.24 28.34 7.91
C TYR A 69 -13.70 27.11 8.72
N LYS A 70 -14.60 27.31 9.68
CA LYS A 70 -15.18 26.22 10.48
C LYS A 70 -16.08 25.34 9.61
N ILE A 71 -16.95 25.94 8.79
CA ILE A 71 -17.78 25.26 7.80
C ILE A 71 -16.91 24.42 6.87
N ASN A 72 -15.82 24.96 6.33
CA ASN A 72 -14.93 24.21 5.44
C ASN A 72 -14.25 23.03 6.16
N LYS A 73 -13.83 23.20 7.41
CA LYS A 73 -13.25 22.12 8.21
C LYS A 73 -14.26 21.03 8.51
N ASP A 74 -15.49 21.40 8.86
CA ASP A 74 -16.58 20.46 9.15
C ASP A 74 -17.03 19.74 7.87
N LEU A 75 -17.12 20.44 6.74
CA LEU A 75 -17.37 19.85 5.42
C LEU A 75 -16.28 18.84 5.05
N GLN A 76 -15.00 19.19 5.24
CA GLN A 76 -13.90 18.27 4.96
C GLN A 76 -13.98 17.01 5.85
N ALA A 77 -14.25 17.18 7.15
CA ALA A 77 -14.42 16.04 8.05
C ALA A 77 -15.62 15.17 7.66
N ASN A 78 -16.73 15.79 7.26
CA ASN A 78 -17.92 15.09 6.78
C ASN A 78 -17.63 14.33 5.47
N LEU A 79 -16.91 14.92 4.51
CA LEU A 79 -16.53 14.25 3.27
C LEU A 79 -15.65 13.01 3.54
N LEU A 80 -14.64 13.14 4.40
CA LEU A 80 -13.80 12.00 4.79
C LEU A 80 -14.60 10.91 5.50
N ALA A 81 -15.56 11.27 6.36
CA ALA A 81 -16.43 10.32 7.01
C ALA A 81 -17.35 9.60 6.01
N ILE A 82 -17.86 10.32 5.00
CA ILE A 82 -18.65 9.76 3.90
C ILE A 82 -17.82 8.74 3.12
N GLU A 83 -16.67 9.15 2.60
CA GLU A 83 -15.78 8.29 1.81
C GLU A 83 -15.41 7.01 2.57
N LYS A 84 -14.97 7.17 3.82
CA LYS A 84 -14.62 6.04 4.70
C LYS A 84 -15.79 5.09 4.93
N THR A 85 -17.00 5.61 5.18
CA THR A 85 -18.16 4.77 5.51
C THR A 85 -18.64 4.00 4.28
N TYR A 86 -18.66 4.63 3.09
CA TYR A 86 -19.00 3.94 1.85
C TYR A 86 -17.96 2.88 1.46
N ASP A 87 -16.66 3.19 1.57
CA ASP A 87 -15.59 2.19 1.34
C ASP A 87 -15.72 1.00 2.31
N SER A 88 -15.99 1.28 3.59
CA SER A 88 -16.24 0.23 4.59
C SER A 88 -17.49 -0.60 4.26
N ALA A 89 -18.54 0.02 3.71
CA ALA A 89 -19.75 -0.68 3.30
C ALA A 89 -19.48 -1.64 2.14
N VAL A 90 -18.74 -1.20 1.11
CA VAL A 90 -18.33 -2.05 -0.02
C VAL A 90 -17.53 -3.25 0.47
N LYS A 91 -16.47 -3.02 1.26
CA LYS A 91 -15.64 -4.10 1.81
C LYS A 91 -16.42 -5.08 2.68
N THR A 92 -17.35 -4.57 3.49
CA THR A 92 -18.18 -5.43 4.34
C THR A 92 -19.16 -6.28 3.53
N TYR A 93 -19.70 -5.71 2.44
CA TYR A 93 -20.55 -6.45 1.52
C TYR A 93 -19.78 -7.56 0.81
N GLU A 94 -18.55 -7.30 0.36
CA GLU A 94 -17.70 -8.32 -0.27
C GLU A 94 -17.38 -9.46 0.70
N LYS A 95 -17.07 -9.16 1.97
CA LYS A 95 -16.94 -10.19 3.02
C LYS A 95 -18.22 -11.01 3.23
N LEU A 96 -19.40 -10.39 3.07
CA LEU A 96 -20.68 -11.07 3.17
C LEU A 96 -20.91 -11.98 1.96
N LEU A 97 -20.53 -11.55 0.75
CA LEU A 97 -20.52 -12.40 -0.44
C LEU A 97 -19.63 -13.61 -0.24
N ASP A 98 -18.43 -13.43 0.32
CA ASP A 98 -17.53 -14.56 0.66
C ASP A 98 -18.18 -15.55 1.62
N LEU A 99 -18.83 -15.04 2.68
CA LEU A 99 -19.54 -15.88 3.64
C LEU A 99 -20.65 -16.69 2.96
N LYS A 100 -21.38 -16.09 2.01
CA LYS A 100 -22.44 -16.76 1.23
C LYS A 100 -21.93 -17.92 0.37
N THR A 101 -20.65 -17.89 -0.03
CA THR A 101 -20.03 -19.05 -0.72
C THR A 101 -19.81 -20.24 0.22
N LYS A 102 -19.81 -20.01 1.53
CA LYS A 102 -19.53 -21.04 2.56
C LYS A 102 -20.78 -21.51 3.30
N THR A 103 -21.78 -20.65 3.44
CA THR A 103 -23.02 -20.98 4.16
C THR A 103 -24.22 -20.25 3.57
N LYS A 104 -25.39 -20.90 3.67
CA LYS A 104 -26.69 -20.28 3.34
C LYS A 104 -27.29 -19.50 4.52
N ASN A 105 -26.71 -19.62 5.71
CA ASN A 105 -27.22 -18.99 6.93
C ASN A 105 -26.73 -17.54 7.07
N THR A 106 -27.18 -16.67 6.18
CA THR A 106 -26.73 -15.26 6.10
C THR A 106 -27.86 -14.24 6.17
N SER A 107 -29.10 -14.68 6.40
CA SER A 107 -30.29 -13.81 6.39
C SER A 107 -30.23 -12.67 7.39
N LYS A 108 -29.66 -12.89 8.58
CA LYS A 108 -29.46 -11.85 9.60
C LYS A 108 -28.46 -10.79 9.13
N GLN A 109 -27.35 -11.23 8.54
CA GLN A 109 -26.31 -10.37 7.99
C GLN A 109 -26.86 -9.55 6.80
N ASP A 110 -27.69 -10.16 5.96
CA ASP A 110 -28.37 -9.49 4.85
C ASP A 110 -29.32 -8.39 5.34
N ALA A 111 -30.12 -8.67 6.37
CA ALA A 111 -31.02 -7.68 6.95
C ALA A 111 -30.25 -6.48 7.54
N LEU A 112 -29.15 -6.74 8.26
CA LEU A 112 -28.29 -5.69 8.79
C LEU A 112 -27.62 -4.87 7.70
N PHE A 113 -27.17 -5.50 6.61
CA PHE A 113 -26.59 -4.76 5.50
C PHE A 113 -27.64 -3.87 4.81
N ALA A 114 -28.88 -4.34 4.65
CA ALA A 114 -29.98 -3.52 4.13
C ALA A 114 -30.30 -2.31 5.05
N GLU A 115 -30.19 -2.49 6.38
CA GLU A 115 -30.30 -1.41 7.34
C GLU A 115 -29.17 -0.39 7.19
N VAL A 116 -27.93 -0.84 7.01
CA VAL A 116 -26.78 0.04 6.70
C VAL A 116 -27.07 0.89 5.46
N LEU A 117 -27.56 0.30 4.37
CA LEU A 117 -27.91 1.05 3.16
C LEU A 117 -29.00 2.09 3.43
N THR A 118 -29.99 1.76 4.26
CA THR A 118 -31.03 2.70 4.71
C THR A 118 -30.43 3.86 5.49
N LEU A 119 -29.52 3.61 6.43
CA LEU A 119 -28.84 4.64 7.21
C LEU A 119 -27.97 5.55 6.33
N LEU A 120 -27.25 4.98 5.36
CA LEU A 120 -26.44 5.73 4.40
C LEU A 120 -27.31 6.64 3.52
N SER A 121 -28.45 6.15 3.02
CA SER A 121 -29.38 6.97 2.22
C SER A 121 -29.95 8.16 3.01
N ARG A 122 -30.11 8.00 4.34
CA ARG A 122 -30.55 9.04 5.28
C ARG A 122 -29.39 9.91 5.79
N ARG A 123 -28.18 9.72 5.25
CA ARG A 123 -26.94 10.42 5.66
C ARG A 123 -26.58 10.24 7.14
N ASN A 124 -27.03 9.14 7.76
CA ASN A 124 -26.71 8.80 9.14
C ASN A 124 -25.44 7.93 9.19
N TYR A 125 -24.30 8.56 8.89
CA TYR A 125 -23.01 7.87 8.73
C TYR A 125 -22.49 7.27 10.03
N ALA A 126 -22.70 7.93 11.18
CA ALA A 126 -22.26 7.41 12.48
C ALA A 126 -22.97 6.09 12.84
N SER A 127 -24.29 6.02 12.61
CA SER A 127 -25.05 4.79 12.86
C SER A 127 -24.71 3.71 11.83
N ALA A 128 -24.53 4.09 10.56
CA ALA A 128 -24.09 3.16 9.51
C ALA A 128 -22.71 2.55 9.84
N GLU A 129 -21.75 3.35 10.30
CA GLU A 129 -20.43 2.85 10.73
C GLU A 129 -20.56 1.90 11.93
N SER A 130 -21.44 2.20 12.88
CA SER A 130 -21.71 1.31 14.01
C SER A 130 -22.29 -0.03 13.56
N GLU A 131 -23.29 -0.02 12.68
CA GLU A 131 -23.89 -1.25 12.16
C GLU A 131 -22.93 -2.03 11.26
N LEU A 132 -22.06 -1.37 10.50
CA LEU A 132 -21.01 -2.03 9.74
C LEU A 132 -20.03 -2.78 10.64
N LYS A 133 -19.65 -2.21 11.80
CA LYS A 133 -18.80 -2.89 12.78
C LYS A 133 -19.50 -4.12 13.37
N ASN A 134 -20.78 -3.98 13.71
CA ASN A 134 -21.61 -5.07 14.20
C ASN A 134 -21.75 -6.20 13.16
N LEU A 135 -22.02 -5.84 11.90
CA LEU A 135 -22.11 -6.78 10.78
C LEU A 135 -20.80 -7.53 10.56
N ASN A 136 -19.65 -6.85 10.55
CA ASN A 136 -18.35 -7.52 10.45
C ASN A 136 -18.14 -8.54 11.57
N LYS A 137 -18.47 -8.17 12.81
CA LYS A 137 -18.39 -9.09 13.95
C LYS A 137 -19.27 -10.34 13.74
N LEU A 138 -20.50 -10.17 13.28
CA LEU A 138 -21.41 -11.30 13.02
C LEU A 138 -20.96 -12.17 11.84
N ILE A 139 -20.32 -11.59 10.82
CA ILE A 139 -19.68 -12.33 9.74
C ILE A 139 -18.55 -13.19 10.31
N ASP A 140 -17.67 -12.61 11.14
CA ASP A 140 -16.55 -13.33 11.73
C ASP A 140 -17.01 -14.43 12.70
N GLU A 141 -18.03 -14.17 13.53
CA GLU A 141 -18.64 -15.18 14.41
C GLU A 141 -19.19 -16.37 13.61
N GLU A 142 -19.88 -16.13 12.49
CA GLU A 142 -20.40 -17.21 11.66
C GLU A 142 -19.27 -17.99 10.96
N LYS A 143 -18.20 -17.31 10.51
CA LYS A 143 -16.99 -17.98 10.00
C LYS A 143 -16.38 -18.89 11.07
N GLN A 144 -16.27 -18.42 12.31
CA GLN A 144 -15.74 -19.23 13.41
C GLN A 144 -16.63 -20.44 13.72
N LYS A 145 -17.96 -20.32 13.65
CA LYS A 145 -18.85 -21.47 13.80
C LYS A 145 -18.65 -22.51 12.70
N ILE A 146 -18.48 -22.09 11.45
CA ILE A 146 -18.20 -23.00 10.34
C ILE A 146 -16.90 -23.75 10.58
N ILE A 147 -15.85 -23.03 11.01
CA ILE A 147 -14.54 -23.62 11.33
C ILE A 147 -14.67 -24.61 12.50
N ALA A 148 -15.36 -24.24 13.57
CA ALA A 148 -15.54 -25.09 14.76
C ALA A 148 -16.43 -26.32 14.49
N ALA A 149 -17.36 -26.24 13.53
CA ALA A 149 -18.20 -27.36 13.13
C ALA A 149 -17.47 -28.38 12.24
N PHE A 150 -16.34 -27.99 11.64
CA PHE A 150 -15.56 -28.88 10.81
C PHE A 150 -14.91 -29.98 11.66
N GLN A 151 -15.23 -31.24 11.35
CA GLN A 151 -14.59 -32.40 11.95
C GLN A 151 -13.71 -33.10 10.93
N ILE A 152 -12.45 -33.30 11.31
CA ILE A 152 -11.50 -34.06 10.48
C ILE A 152 -11.96 -35.53 10.45
N PRO A 153 -12.04 -36.17 9.27
CA PRO A 153 -12.41 -37.57 9.18
C PRO A 153 -11.41 -38.47 9.95
N PRO A 154 -11.88 -39.48 10.69
CA PRO A 154 -11.03 -40.28 11.58
C PRO A 154 -10.00 -41.14 10.84
N ASN A 155 -10.16 -41.33 9.53
CA ASN A 155 -9.37 -42.26 8.72
C ASN A 155 -8.14 -41.60 8.08
N VAL A 156 -7.90 -40.30 8.34
CA VAL A 156 -6.80 -39.55 7.71
C VAL A 156 -5.53 -39.67 8.55
N LYS A 157 -4.42 -40.01 7.91
CA LYS A 157 -3.12 -40.16 8.58
C LYS A 157 -2.55 -38.81 8.98
N GLU A 158 -2.03 -38.73 10.20
CA GLU A 158 -1.22 -37.59 10.65
C GLU A 158 0.19 -37.62 10.05
N SER A 159 0.60 -36.52 9.41
CA SER A 159 1.96 -36.33 8.90
C SER A 159 2.24 -34.86 8.58
N ASN A 160 3.42 -34.40 8.99
CA ASN A 160 3.95 -33.08 8.62
C ASN A 160 4.97 -33.15 7.47
N THR A 161 5.07 -34.30 6.80
CA THR A 161 6.00 -34.52 5.69
C THR A 161 5.22 -34.59 4.38
N PRO A 162 5.66 -33.93 3.29
CA PRO A 162 5.02 -34.09 2.00
C PRO A 162 5.16 -35.54 1.49
N PRO A 163 4.22 -36.04 0.67
CA PRO A 163 4.37 -37.36 0.05
C PRO A 163 5.56 -37.38 -0.92
N GLY A 164 6.18 -38.54 -1.10
CA GLY A 164 7.28 -38.70 -2.07
C GLY A 164 6.81 -38.56 -3.53
N SER A 165 5.58 -38.96 -3.83
CA SER A 165 4.91 -38.77 -5.11
C SER A 165 3.40 -38.96 -4.96
N GLY A 166 2.63 -38.49 -5.93
CA GLY A 166 1.19 -38.67 -6.01
C GLY A 166 0.40 -37.79 -5.03
N TYR A 167 -0.85 -38.19 -4.79
CA TYR A 167 -1.78 -37.50 -3.91
C TYR A 167 -1.73 -38.05 -2.48
N SER A 168 -1.81 -37.16 -1.49
CA SER A 168 -1.97 -37.49 -0.07
C SER A 168 -3.04 -36.61 0.56
N LEU A 169 -3.88 -37.22 1.38
CA LEU A 169 -4.72 -36.53 2.35
C LEU A 169 -4.12 -36.79 3.73
N GLN A 170 -3.71 -35.73 4.42
CA GLN A 170 -3.05 -35.87 5.73
C GLN A 170 -3.50 -34.80 6.73
N ILE A 171 -3.36 -35.14 8.01
CA ILE A 171 -3.51 -34.20 9.11
C ILE A 171 -2.14 -33.59 9.40
N VAL A 172 -2.01 -32.28 9.22
CA VAL A 172 -0.80 -31.52 9.55
C VAL A 172 -1.02 -30.85 10.90
N LYS A 173 -0.17 -31.18 11.87
CA LYS A 173 -0.19 -30.54 13.20
C LYS A 173 0.66 -29.29 13.22
N THR A 174 0.10 -28.23 13.76
CA THR A 174 0.82 -26.96 13.97
C THR A 174 0.61 -26.48 15.41
N GLN A 175 1.30 -25.42 15.80
CA GLN A 175 1.11 -24.80 17.11
C GLN A 175 -0.28 -24.18 17.29
N ILE A 176 -0.98 -23.87 16.19
CA ILE A 176 -2.29 -23.20 16.19
C ILE A 176 -3.45 -24.16 15.91
N GLY A 177 -3.17 -25.45 15.76
CA GLY A 177 -4.18 -26.49 15.53
C GLY A 177 -3.81 -27.49 14.45
N ASP A 178 -4.75 -28.40 14.21
CA ASP A 178 -4.64 -29.50 13.28
C ASP A 178 -5.40 -29.16 11.99
N PHE A 179 -4.77 -29.40 10.84
CA PHE A 179 -5.31 -29.04 9.54
C PHE A 179 -5.42 -30.26 8.63
N LEU A 180 -6.58 -30.45 8.00
CA LEU A 180 -6.73 -31.40 6.91
C LEU A 180 -6.14 -30.80 5.63
N VAL A 181 -5.10 -31.42 5.08
CA VAL A 181 -4.38 -30.90 3.91
C VAL A 181 -4.39 -31.92 2.77
N HIS A 182 -4.73 -31.42 1.57
CA HIS A 182 -4.59 -32.13 0.32
C HIS A 182 -3.22 -31.76 -0.29
N LEU A 183 -2.35 -32.75 -0.51
CA LEU A 183 -1.04 -32.55 -1.13
C LEU A 183 -0.91 -33.36 -2.41
N VAL A 184 -0.23 -32.77 -3.39
CA VAL A 184 0.21 -33.46 -4.61
C VAL A 184 1.71 -33.27 -4.73
N ALA A 185 2.46 -34.37 -4.80
CA ALA A 185 3.88 -34.37 -5.11
C ALA A 185 4.10 -34.98 -6.49
N ALA A 186 4.84 -34.28 -7.35
CA ALA A 186 5.10 -34.72 -8.71
C ALA A 186 6.56 -34.47 -9.09
N ASP A 187 7.16 -35.43 -9.80
CA ASP A 187 8.49 -35.28 -10.39
C ASP A 187 8.37 -34.56 -11.74
N LEU A 188 8.99 -33.39 -11.85
CA LEU A 188 8.96 -32.57 -13.06
C LEU A 188 9.66 -33.23 -14.27
N ASN A 189 10.45 -34.29 -14.07
CA ASN A 189 10.99 -35.07 -15.19
C ASN A 189 9.93 -35.94 -15.90
N SER A 190 8.83 -36.24 -15.21
CA SER A 190 7.73 -37.06 -15.75
C SER A 190 6.38 -36.33 -15.76
N THR A 191 6.30 -35.17 -15.13
CA THR A 191 5.08 -34.37 -15.00
C THR A 191 5.32 -32.95 -15.50
N ARG A 192 4.44 -32.47 -16.38
CA ARG A 192 4.44 -31.09 -16.85
C ARG A 192 3.42 -30.26 -16.10
N VAL A 193 3.80 -29.05 -15.70
CA VAL A 193 2.86 -28.04 -15.18
C VAL A 193 2.27 -27.28 -16.36
N ILE A 194 0.94 -27.18 -16.40
CA ILE A 194 0.21 -26.42 -17.41
C ILE A 194 -0.51 -25.28 -16.69
N VAL A 195 -0.15 -24.04 -17.03
CA VAL A 195 -0.91 -22.86 -16.61
C VAL A 195 -1.91 -22.55 -17.71
N ASP A 196 -3.18 -22.68 -17.39
CA ASP A 196 -4.26 -22.52 -18.36
C ASP A 196 -5.23 -21.43 -17.93
N THR A 197 -5.68 -20.65 -18.90
CA THR A 197 -6.59 -19.51 -18.69
C THR A 197 -7.76 -19.64 -19.66
N ALA A 198 -8.94 -19.17 -19.27
CA ALA A 198 -10.11 -19.21 -20.15
C ALA A 198 -9.99 -18.22 -21.32
N SER A 199 -9.26 -17.11 -21.12
CA SER A 199 -8.87 -16.18 -22.19
C SER A 199 -7.52 -16.58 -22.77
N ASP A 200 -7.39 -16.54 -24.09
CA ASP A 200 -6.11 -16.77 -24.78
C ASP A 200 -5.21 -15.53 -24.80
N GLU A 201 -5.76 -14.34 -24.58
CA GLU A 201 -5.06 -13.05 -24.62
C GLU A 201 -5.40 -12.21 -23.37
N ASP A 202 -4.74 -11.05 -23.25
CA ASP A 202 -5.02 -10.10 -22.18
C ASP A 202 -6.49 -9.65 -22.19
N CYS A 203 -7.12 -9.70 -21.02
CA CYS A 203 -8.53 -9.39 -20.84
C CYS A 203 -8.71 -8.49 -19.63
N LYS A 204 -9.31 -7.32 -19.86
CA LYS A 204 -9.40 -6.24 -18.87
C LYS A 204 -10.69 -6.24 -18.06
N ASN A 205 -11.77 -6.80 -18.59
CA ASN A 205 -13.07 -6.86 -17.94
C ASN A 205 -13.96 -7.94 -18.56
N ASP A 206 -14.93 -8.45 -17.79
CA ASP A 206 -15.88 -9.49 -18.17
C ASP A 206 -15.19 -10.71 -18.80
N CYS A 207 -14.06 -11.11 -18.22
CA CYS A 207 -13.23 -12.18 -18.75
C CYS A 207 -13.91 -13.54 -18.61
N PRO A 208 -13.73 -14.44 -19.59
CA PRO A 208 -14.32 -15.76 -19.51
C PRO A 208 -13.77 -16.51 -18.31
N VAL A 209 -14.61 -17.33 -17.68
CA VAL A 209 -14.25 -18.19 -16.55
C VAL A 209 -14.71 -19.61 -16.83
N LEU A 210 -13.93 -20.57 -16.37
CA LEU A 210 -14.27 -21.99 -16.42
C LEU A 210 -14.08 -22.60 -15.03
N SER A 211 -14.75 -23.72 -14.78
CA SER A 211 -14.52 -24.44 -13.54
C SER A 211 -13.12 -25.07 -13.54
N LEU A 212 -12.55 -25.29 -12.36
CA LEU A 212 -11.28 -26.01 -12.23
C LEU A 212 -11.35 -27.40 -12.89
N ALA A 213 -12.51 -28.05 -12.83
CA ALA A 213 -12.72 -29.36 -13.45
C ALA A 213 -12.63 -29.30 -14.98
N ASP A 214 -13.15 -28.24 -15.61
CA ASP A 214 -13.06 -28.05 -17.06
C ASP A 214 -11.61 -27.83 -17.51
N TYR A 215 -10.83 -27.04 -16.74
CA TYR A 215 -9.39 -26.88 -16.99
C TYR A 215 -8.64 -28.21 -16.87
N VAL A 216 -8.94 -29.02 -15.85
CA VAL A 216 -8.32 -30.34 -15.68
C VAL A 216 -8.68 -31.25 -16.86
N SER A 217 -9.97 -31.34 -17.19
CA SER A 217 -10.48 -32.22 -18.26
C SER A 217 -9.91 -31.84 -19.63
N ARG A 218 -9.93 -30.56 -20.01
CA ARG A 218 -9.50 -30.13 -21.35
C ARG A 218 -8.01 -30.26 -21.60
N ASN A 219 -7.21 -30.39 -20.53
CA ASN A 219 -5.76 -30.60 -20.63
C ASN A 219 -5.35 -32.06 -20.37
N GLY A 220 -6.29 -32.95 -20.07
CA GLY A 220 -5.97 -34.33 -19.68
C GLY A 220 -5.10 -34.40 -18.42
N ALA A 221 -5.25 -33.43 -17.51
CA ALA A 221 -4.47 -33.37 -16.28
C ALA A 221 -5.02 -34.37 -15.25
N PHE A 222 -4.16 -34.91 -14.40
CA PHE A 222 -4.57 -35.77 -13.28
C PHE A 222 -4.90 -34.97 -12.01
N ALA A 223 -4.50 -33.70 -11.94
CA ALA A 223 -4.74 -32.79 -10.83
C ALA A 223 -4.83 -31.35 -11.31
N GLY A 224 -5.55 -30.51 -10.57
CA GLY A 224 -5.65 -29.08 -10.81
C GLY A 224 -5.71 -28.32 -9.50
N ILE A 225 -5.11 -27.13 -9.48
CA ILE A 225 -5.13 -26.18 -8.36
C ILE A 225 -5.44 -24.80 -8.96
N ASN A 226 -6.25 -24.00 -8.27
CA ASN A 226 -6.49 -22.62 -8.69
C ASN A 226 -5.16 -21.83 -8.67
N GLY A 227 -4.96 -21.02 -9.71
CA GLY A 227 -3.74 -20.23 -9.91
C GLY A 227 -3.84 -18.81 -9.33
N SER A 228 -3.37 -17.84 -10.11
CA SER A 228 -3.28 -16.42 -9.74
C SER A 228 -4.61 -15.77 -9.37
N TYR A 229 -4.49 -14.69 -8.60
CA TYR A 229 -5.61 -13.86 -8.17
C TYR A 229 -6.30 -13.19 -9.36
N PHE A 230 -7.62 -13.14 -9.31
CA PHE A 230 -8.47 -12.45 -10.28
C PHE A 230 -9.57 -11.69 -9.54
N CYS A 231 -10.14 -10.67 -10.17
CA CYS A 231 -11.22 -9.91 -9.59
C CYS A 231 -12.53 -10.72 -9.61
N PRO A 232 -13.14 -11.06 -8.46
CA PRO A 232 -14.39 -11.82 -8.46
C PRO A 232 -15.52 -11.05 -9.15
N ALA A 233 -16.31 -11.73 -9.98
CA ALA A 233 -17.38 -11.09 -10.76
C ALA A 233 -18.49 -10.47 -9.89
N ASP A 234 -18.68 -10.99 -8.67
CA ASP A 234 -19.73 -10.54 -7.74
C ASP A 234 -19.29 -9.36 -6.86
N TYR A 235 -18.00 -9.01 -6.85
CA TYR A 235 -17.47 -7.93 -6.01
C TYR A 235 -17.75 -6.57 -6.65
N PRO A 236 -18.39 -5.62 -5.93
CA PRO A 236 -18.61 -4.27 -6.45
C PRO A 236 -17.31 -3.53 -6.78
N SER A 237 -16.23 -3.74 -6.02
CA SER A 237 -14.91 -3.15 -6.33
C SER A 237 -14.26 -3.70 -7.60
N CYS A 238 -14.83 -4.77 -8.16
CA CYS A 238 -14.39 -5.42 -9.40
C CYS A 238 -15.30 -5.09 -10.60
N ALA A 239 -16.26 -4.17 -10.47
CA ALA A 239 -17.31 -3.97 -11.45
C ALA A 239 -16.80 -3.64 -12.88
N ASP A 240 -15.65 -2.98 -12.99
CA ASP A 240 -14.99 -2.58 -14.23
C ASP A 240 -13.83 -3.52 -14.66
N LYS A 241 -13.59 -4.58 -13.89
CA LYS A 241 -12.49 -5.55 -14.10
C LYS A 241 -12.89 -6.98 -13.71
N LYS A 242 -14.14 -7.34 -13.97
CA LYS A 242 -14.70 -8.65 -13.58
C LYS A 242 -13.93 -9.78 -14.22
N SER A 243 -13.54 -10.74 -13.39
CA SER A 243 -12.79 -11.93 -13.79
C SER A 243 -11.43 -11.66 -14.43
N SER A 244 -10.95 -10.42 -14.46
CA SER A 244 -9.61 -10.10 -14.96
C SER A 244 -8.57 -10.51 -13.93
N PHE A 245 -7.36 -10.82 -14.39
CA PHE A 245 -6.24 -11.15 -13.49
C PHE A 245 -5.73 -9.89 -12.78
N ASP A 246 -5.50 -10.00 -11.47
CA ASP A 246 -4.92 -8.94 -10.65
C ASP A 246 -3.39 -8.92 -10.76
N THR A 247 -2.80 -10.05 -11.14
CA THR A 247 -1.35 -10.25 -11.21
C THR A 247 -0.96 -10.90 -12.54
N LEU A 248 0.30 -10.71 -12.95
CA LEU A 248 0.86 -11.31 -14.17
C LEU A 248 0.63 -12.82 -14.24
N VAL A 249 0.16 -13.28 -15.41
CA VAL A 249 0.09 -14.71 -15.77
C VAL A 249 0.66 -14.92 -17.16
N MET A 250 1.35 -16.03 -17.39
CA MET A 250 1.62 -16.55 -18.73
C MET A 250 0.95 -17.90 -18.91
N ASN A 251 0.04 -17.99 -19.87
CA ASN A 251 -0.71 -19.22 -20.16
C ASN A 251 0.09 -20.21 -21.02
N LYS A 252 -0.48 -21.40 -21.22
CA LYS A 252 0.10 -22.50 -22.02
C LYS A 252 0.36 -22.15 -23.48
N ASN A 253 -0.29 -21.09 -23.99
CA ASN A 253 -0.11 -20.56 -25.34
C ASN A 253 1.01 -19.49 -25.38
N LYS A 254 1.79 -19.36 -24.29
CA LYS A 254 2.87 -18.38 -24.12
C LYS A 254 2.40 -16.93 -24.24
N LYS A 255 1.14 -16.67 -23.88
CA LYS A 255 0.57 -15.32 -23.83
C LYS A 255 0.60 -14.78 -22.43
N TYR A 256 1.19 -13.59 -22.29
CA TYR A 256 1.19 -12.83 -21.06
C TYR A 256 -0.12 -12.08 -20.91
N ILE A 257 -0.75 -12.23 -19.75
CA ILE A 257 -1.98 -11.59 -19.33
C ILE A 257 -1.66 -10.71 -18.14
N ASN A 258 -2.24 -9.52 -18.11
CA ASN A 258 -1.90 -8.44 -17.20
C ASN A 258 -0.39 -8.10 -17.18
N SER A 259 0.20 -7.97 -18.38
CA SER A 259 1.65 -7.73 -18.52
C SER A 259 2.06 -6.31 -18.16
N ASP A 260 1.17 -5.34 -18.35
CA ASP A 260 1.43 -3.92 -18.10
C ASP A 260 1.69 -3.66 -16.60
N ASP A 261 1.04 -4.41 -15.72
CA ASP A 261 1.22 -4.32 -14.26
C ASP A 261 2.55 -4.92 -13.78
N ASN A 262 3.30 -5.62 -14.64
CA ASN A 262 4.55 -6.26 -14.25
C ASN A 262 5.75 -5.30 -14.10
N VAL A 263 5.71 -4.12 -14.73
CA VAL A 263 6.88 -3.22 -14.85
C VAL A 263 7.44 -2.78 -13.48
N TYR A 264 6.57 -2.67 -12.48
CA TYR A 264 6.93 -2.29 -11.11
C TYR A 264 6.43 -3.28 -10.07
N SER A 265 6.00 -4.47 -10.50
CA SER A 265 5.42 -5.44 -9.60
C SER A 265 6.50 -6.09 -8.72
N THR A 266 6.27 -6.00 -7.41
CA THR A 266 7.06 -6.65 -6.37
C THR A 266 6.40 -7.95 -5.89
N VAL A 267 5.35 -8.40 -6.56
CA VAL A 267 4.68 -9.67 -6.28
C VAL A 267 5.64 -10.81 -6.62
N PRO A 268 5.76 -11.86 -5.79
CA PRO A 268 6.55 -13.05 -6.12
C PRO A 268 6.04 -13.78 -7.37
N ALA A 269 6.91 -14.56 -8.01
CA ALA A 269 6.50 -15.41 -9.13
C ALA A 269 7.13 -16.80 -9.09
N VAL A 270 6.39 -17.75 -9.67
CA VAL A 270 6.90 -19.05 -10.08
C VAL A 270 6.98 -19.11 -11.61
N ILE A 271 8.11 -19.60 -12.09
CA ILE A 271 8.43 -19.74 -13.51
C ILE A 271 8.70 -21.21 -13.79
N PHE A 272 7.97 -21.79 -14.74
CA PHE A 272 8.14 -23.18 -15.15
C PHE A 272 8.84 -23.26 -16.50
N SER A 273 9.90 -24.09 -16.57
CA SER A 273 10.69 -24.30 -17.78
C SER A 273 11.07 -25.77 -17.90
N GLY A 274 10.43 -26.48 -18.83
CA GLY A 274 10.60 -27.92 -19.05
C GLY A 274 10.35 -28.72 -17.77
N ASN A 275 11.42 -29.30 -17.25
CA ASN A 275 11.43 -30.11 -16.04
C ASN A 275 11.86 -29.33 -14.78
N SER A 276 11.79 -28.01 -14.79
CA SER A 276 12.23 -27.16 -13.68
C SER A 276 11.20 -26.10 -13.29
N ALA A 277 11.28 -25.67 -12.03
CA ALA A 277 10.54 -24.54 -11.50
C ALA A 277 11.53 -23.59 -10.80
N ARG A 278 11.39 -22.29 -11.05
CA ARG A 278 12.16 -21.23 -10.40
C ARG A 278 11.20 -20.30 -9.66
N PHE A 279 11.56 -19.93 -8.44
CA PHE A 279 10.84 -18.93 -7.66
C PHE A 279 11.67 -17.65 -7.57
N VAL A 280 11.02 -16.50 -7.70
CA VAL A 280 11.63 -15.17 -7.55
C VAL A 280 10.88 -14.36 -6.50
N ARG A 281 11.57 -13.43 -5.83
CA ARG A 281 10.95 -12.62 -4.78
C ARG A 281 10.01 -11.58 -5.36
N GLN A 282 10.35 -11.08 -6.55
CA GLN A 282 9.62 -10.01 -7.22
C GLN A 282 9.57 -10.31 -8.71
N THR A 283 8.42 -10.10 -9.34
CA THR A 283 8.27 -10.38 -10.78
C THR A 283 9.13 -9.47 -11.66
N LEU A 284 9.50 -8.28 -11.17
CA LEU A 284 10.48 -7.42 -11.84
C LEU A 284 11.89 -8.04 -11.94
N GLU A 285 12.24 -9.02 -11.11
CA GLU A 285 13.54 -9.74 -11.17
C GLU A 285 13.60 -10.72 -12.35
N TRP A 286 12.44 -11.17 -12.84
CA TRP A 286 12.34 -12.10 -13.95
C TRP A 286 12.34 -11.39 -15.31
N GLY A 287 11.61 -10.27 -15.43
CA GLY A 287 11.37 -9.61 -16.72
C GLY A 287 10.30 -10.31 -17.55
N ARG A 288 10.45 -10.30 -18.88
CA ARG A 288 9.55 -10.98 -19.84
C ARG A 288 10.37 -11.86 -20.76
N ASP A 289 10.19 -13.17 -20.66
CA ASP A 289 10.83 -14.17 -21.52
C ASP A 289 9.80 -15.21 -21.98
N THR A 290 9.79 -15.51 -23.27
CA THR A 290 8.88 -16.47 -23.91
C THR A 290 9.49 -17.87 -24.07
N SER A 291 10.76 -18.05 -23.68
CA SER A 291 11.44 -19.34 -23.70
C SER A 291 10.84 -20.33 -22.71
N VAL A 292 10.27 -19.83 -21.62
CA VAL A 292 9.63 -20.61 -20.55
C VAL A 292 8.25 -21.14 -20.96
N ASP A 293 7.70 -22.04 -20.16
CA ASP A 293 6.42 -22.70 -20.45
C ASP A 293 5.24 -22.04 -19.75
N ALA A 294 5.45 -21.50 -18.56
CA ALA A 294 4.42 -20.82 -17.78
C ALA A 294 5.01 -19.89 -16.71
N VAL A 295 4.23 -18.87 -16.36
CA VAL A 295 4.55 -17.91 -15.29
C VAL A 295 3.28 -17.61 -14.49
N LEU A 296 3.38 -17.63 -13.16
CA LEU A 296 2.33 -17.15 -12.26
C LEU A 296 2.94 -16.18 -11.27
N ALA A 297 2.46 -14.95 -11.26
CA ALA A 297 2.69 -14.03 -10.15
C ALA A 297 1.64 -14.29 -9.07
N MET A 298 2.10 -14.49 -7.83
CA MET A 298 1.24 -14.83 -6.68
C MET A 298 1.89 -14.34 -5.39
N GLN A 299 1.07 -14.10 -4.37
CA GLN A 299 1.50 -13.68 -3.04
C GLN A 299 0.80 -14.47 -1.93
N PRO A 300 1.44 -14.64 -0.77
CA PRO A 300 2.83 -14.28 -0.44
C PRO A 300 3.85 -15.38 -0.85
N LEU A 301 5.15 -15.05 -0.88
CA LEU A 301 6.22 -16.05 -0.98
C LEU A 301 6.45 -16.69 0.39
N LEU A 302 6.30 -18.01 0.48
CA LEU A 302 6.38 -18.72 1.76
C LEU A 302 7.79 -19.20 2.10
N VAL A 303 8.44 -19.86 1.13
CA VAL A 303 9.75 -20.48 1.28
C VAL A 303 10.60 -20.17 0.05
N LEU A 304 11.87 -19.83 0.26
CA LEU A 304 12.85 -19.62 -0.80
C LEU A 304 14.22 -20.16 -0.37
N ASP A 305 14.88 -20.91 -1.25
CA ASP A 305 16.20 -21.52 -1.00
C ASP A 305 16.27 -22.31 0.32
N GLY A 306 15.19 -23.01 0.66
CA GLY A 306 15.07 -23.79 1.89
C GLY A 306 14.78 -22.98 3.16
N ASN A 307 14.62 -21.65 3.06
CA ASN A 307 14.34 -20.78 4.20
C ASN A 307 12.90 -20.29 4.19
N ILE A 308 12.27 -20.21 5.37
CA ILE A 308 10.99 -19.52 5.53
C ILE A 308 11.25 -18.03 5.31
N VAL A 309 10.51 -17.42 4.39
CA VAL A 309 10.62 -15.99 4.04
C VAL A 309 9.30 -15.24 4.25
N PHE A 310 8.26 -15.94 4.68
CA PHE A 310 6.99 -15.34 5.10
C PHE A 310 7.18 -14.60 6.42
N THR A 311 6.90 -13.30 6.42
CA THR A 311 6.97 -12.40 7.59
C THR A 311 5.63 -11.74 7.84
#